data_AF-A0A926M9C4-F1
#
_entry.id   AF-A0A926M9C4-F1
#
_cell.length_a   1.000
_cell.length_b   1.000
_cell.length_c   1.000
_cell.angle_alpha   90.00
_cell.angle_beta   90.00
_cell.angle_gamma   90.00
#
_symmetry.space_group_name_H-M   'P 1'
#
loop_
_entity.id
_entity.type
_entity.pdbx_description
1 polymer ?
#
loop_
_entity_poly.entity_id
_entity_poly.type
_entity_poly.pdbx_seq_one_letter_code
_entity_poly.pdbx_strand_id
1 'polypeptide(L)'
;MLELKALLLTQGMHGMVSQVEGLARALGLTYKHQSIKLKPLWSLLPPKFTPISENLVKEKFVCDSKIIISCGRKSVIPSIALKKRLGKEIFTIHIQDPKVSLKHFDLVISPEHDNVKGDNVLTTKGAIHYLTKKEIKDNLNYLNVNKEKKKLVAFIIGGPNKYYNYNEQAIQQLFTKIKTLFTPDKYKIIIVPSYRTPEKIIKKAFDTFNF
;
A
#
# COMPACT_ATOMS: atom_id res chain seq x y z
N MET A 1 8.45 26.40 15.82
CA MET A 1 7.65 25.27 16.35
C MET A 1 8.42 24.01 16.00
N LEU A 2 8.85 23.19 16.96
CA LEU A 2 9.63 21.98 16.69
C LEU A 2 8.79 21.03 15.82
N GLU A 3 9.26 20.68 14.62
CA GLU A 3 8.56 19.72 13.76
C GLU A 3 8.49 18.37 14.48
N LEU A 4 7.28 17.84 14.62
CA LEU A 4 7.05 16.55 15.26
C LEU A 4 7.56 15.43 14.34
N LYS A 5 8.34 14.52 14.91
CA LYS A 5 8.93 13.37 14.21
C LYS A 5 8.10 12.11 14.42
N ALA A 6 7.86 11.38 13.32
CA ALA A 6 7.21 10.08 13.30
C ALA A 6 8.17 8.94 12.91
N LEU A 7 7.98 7.77 13.53
CA LEU A 7 8.61 6.52 13.10
C LEU A 7 7.57 5.65 12.39
N LEU A 8 7.85 5.32 11.13
CA LEU A 8 6.93 4.56 10.27
C LEU A 8 7.28 3.08 10.28
N LEU A 9 6.40 2.24 10.82
CA LEU A 9 6.63 0.80 10.96
C LEU A 9 5.86 0.02 9.89
N THR A 10 6.57 -0.60 8.95
CA THR A 10 5.95 -1.46 7.92
C THR A 10 6.84 -2.66 7.63
N GLN A 11 6.36 -3.63 6.87
CA GLN A 11 7.22 -4.69 6.32
C GLN A 11 7.93 -4.30 5.01
N GLY A 12 7.90 -3.02 4.62
CA GLY A 12 8.53 -2.51 3.40
C GLY A 12 7.74 -2.74 2.10
N MET A 13 6.53 -3.31 2.17
CA MET A 13 5.68 -3.43 0.98
C MET A 13 5.13 -2.06 0.57
N HIS A 14 5.25 -1.72 -0.71
CA HIS A 14 4.93 -0.38 -1.22
C HIS A 14 3.52 0.11 -0.87
N GLY A 15 2.50 -0.76 -0.90
CA GLY A 15 1.14 -0.39 -0.50
C GLY A 15 1.01 0.01 0.98
N MET A 16 1.81 -0.57 1.87
CA MET A 16 1.84 -0.20 3.29
C MET A 16 2.67 1.07 3.51
N VAL A 17 3.80 1.18 2.81
CA VAL A 17 4.64 2.38 2.78
C VAL A 17 3.82 3.59 2.32
N SER A 18 3.02 3.43 1.27
CA SER A 18 2.17 4.49 0.76
C SER A 18 1.15 5.02 1.77
N GLN A 19 0.57 4.11 2.56
CA GLN A 19 -0.38 4.45 3.62
C GLN A 19 0.28 5.25 4.77
N VAL A 20 1.41 4.76 5.30
CA VAL A 20 2.08 5.43 6.43
C VAL A 20 2.67 6.77 6.03
N GLU A 21 3.25 6.89 4.84
CA GLU A 21 3.77 8.17 4.33
C GLU A 21 2.65 9.14 4.02
N GLY A 22 1.55 8.67 3.41
CA GLY A 22 0.41 9.52 3.09
C GLY A 22 -0.16 10.18 4.34
N LEU A 23 -0.31 9.42 5.43
CA LEU A 23 -0.73 9.97 6.71
C LEU A 23 0.31 10.92 7.31
N ALA A 24 1.58 10.53 7.34
CA ALA A 24 2.64 11.36 7.92
C ALA A 24 2.76 12.71 7.21
N ARG A 25 2.72 12.73 5.88
CA ARG A 25 2.74 13.94 5.06
C ARG A 25 1.51 14.82 5.29
N ALA A 26 0.33 14.22 5.35
CA ALA A 26 -0.91 14.96 5.61
C ALA A 26 -0.93 15.62 7.00
N LEU A 27 -0.26 15.02 7.98
CA LEU A 27 -0.08 15.57 9.32
C LEU A 27 1.10 16.56 9.43
N GLY A 28 1.85 16.80 8.34
CA GLY A 28 3.02 17.68 8.36
C GLY A 28 4.19 17.18 9.21
N LEU A 29 4.32 15.85 9.36
CA LEU A 29 5.35 15.24 10.20
C LEU A 29 6.63 14.99 9.40
N THR A 30 7.78 15.24 10.04
CA THR A 30 9.04 14.62 9.56
C THR A 30 9.03 13.15 9.95
N TYR A 31 9.62 12.28 9.15
CA TYR A 31 9.51 10.85 9.43
C TYR A 31 10.75 10.03 9.04
N LYS A 32 10.91 8.91 9.75
CA LYS A 32 11.90 7.86 9.45
C LYS A 32 11.19 6.53 9.21
N HIS A 33 11.63 5.81 8.20
CA HIS A 33 11.15 4.45 7.96
C HIS A 33 11.90 3.43 8.82
N GLN A 34 11.14 2.50 9.40
CA GLN A 34 11.66 1.28 9.98
C GLN A 34 10.97 0.08 9.32
N SER A 35 11.74 -0.64 8.51
CA SER A 35 11.29 -1.90 7.93
C SER A 35 11.38 -3.02 8.98
N ILE A 36 10.27 -3.66 9.24
CA ILE A 36 10.12 -4.71 10.26
C ILE A 36 10.31 -6.07 9.62
N LYS A 37 11.42 -6.72 9.99
CA LYS A 37 11.68 -8.13 9.69
C LYS A 37 11.54 -8.94 10.98
N LEU A 38 10.49 -9.74 11.09
CA LEU A 38 10.31 -10.67 12.21
C LEU A 38 11.21 -11.91 12.04
N LYS A 39 11.64 -12.51 13.16
CA LYS A 39 12.30 -13.83 13.13
C LYS A 39 11.35 -14.87 12.52
N PRO A 40 11.87 -15.95 11.88
CA PRO A 40 11.06 -16.85 11.06
C PRO A 40 9.80 -17.39 11.75
N LEU A 41 9.92 -17.89 12.99
CA LEU A 41 8.81 -18.41 13.78
C LEU A 41 7.66 -17.40 13.91
N TRP A 42 7.99 -16.15 14.28
CA TRP A 42 7.00 -15.09 14.50
C TRP A 42 6.44 -14.51 13.20
N SER A 43 7.13 -14.69 12.08
CA SER A 43 6.65 -14.19 10.78
C SER A 43 5.46 -14.98 10.24
N LEU A 44 5.35 -16.24 10.65
CA LEU A 44 4.29 -17.17 10.26
C LEU A 44 3.08 -17.07 11.20
N LEU A 45 3.31 -16.81 12.48
CA LEU A 45 2.24 -16.73 13.46
C LEU A 45 1.38 -15.46 13.27
N PRO A 46 0.04 -15.57 13.41
CA PRO A 46 -0.83 -14.41 13.50
C PRO A 46 -0.48 -13.52 14.71
N PRO A 47 -0.67 -12.19 14.65
CA PRO A 47 -0.41 -11.29 15.77
C PRO A 47 -1.14 -11.69 17.05
N LYS A 48 -2.38 -12.17 16.95
CA LYS A 48 -3.19 -12.63 18.10
C LYS A 48 -2.51 -13.69 18.97
N PHE A 49 -1.62 -14.51 18.39
CA PHE A 49 -0.91 -15.58 19.09
C PHE A 49 0.58 -15.29 19.30
N THR A 50 1.05 -14.13 18.83
CA THR A 50 2.46 -13.75 18.94
C THR A 50 2.66 -12.99 20.26
N PRO A 51 3.66 -13.35 21.09
CA PRO A 51 3.90 -12.66 22.37
C PRO A 51 4.27 -11.19 22.15
N ILE A 52 3.84 -10.29 23.02
CA ILE A 52 4.21 -8.87 22.93
C ILE A 52 5.66 -8.70 23.41
N SER A 53 6.60 -8.57 22.47
CA SER A 53 8.02 -8.38 22.77
C SER A 53 8.76 -7.63 21.66
N GLU A 54 9.71 -6.78 22.04
CA GLU A 54 10.63 -6.13 21.10
C GLU A 54 11.67 -7.11 20.54
N ASN A 55 11.91 -8.26 21.18
CA ASN A 55 12.93 -9.23 20.76
C ASN A 55 12.49 -10.12 19.58
N LEU A 56 11.29 -9.88 19.02
CA LEU A 56 10.75 -10.65 17.89
C LEU A 56 11.27 -10.20 16.54
N VAL A 57 11.79 -8.97 16.45
CA VAL A 57 12.44 -8.46 15.24
C VAL A 57 13.84 -9.09 15.10
N LYS A 58 14.29 -9.24 13.85
CA LYS A 58 15.65 -9.69 13.53
C LYS A 58 16.69 -8.63 13.87
N GLU A 59 16.38 -7.39 13.53
CA GLU A 59 17.26 -6.23 13.69
C GLU A 59 16.60 -5.30 14.72
N LYS A 60 17.29 -5.04 15.85
CA LYS A 60 16.83 -4.08 16.85
C LYS A 60 16.92 -2.67 16.29
N PHE A 61 16.02 -1.80 16.72
CA PHE A 61 16.00 -0.40 16.34
C PHE A 61 15.61 0.46 17.53
N VAL A 62 15.96 1.74 17.48
CA VAL A 62 15.64 2.72 18.51
C VAL A 62 14.43 3.54 18.06
N CYS A 63 13.50 3.75 19.00
CA CYS A 63 12.40 4.68 18.82
C CYS A 63 12.81 6.05 19.35
N ASP A 64 13.05 6.99 18.45
CA ASP A 64 13.45 8.38 18.73
C ASP A 64 12.34 9.40 18.41
N SER A 65 11.11 8.91 18.27
CA SER A 65 9.97 9.64 17.73
C SER A 65 8.80 9.58 18.72
N LYS A 66 8.04 10.68 18.83
CA LYS A 66 6.86 10.75 19.70
C LYS A 66 5.60 10.18 19.03
N ILE A 67 5.62 10.02 17.71
CA ILE A 67 4.51 9.45 16.95
C ILE A 67 4.99 8.17 16.27
N ILE A 68 4.21 7.10 16.40
CA ILE A 68 4.41 5.86 15.66
C ILE A 68 3.24 5.69 14.71
N ILE A 69 3.53 5.52 13.42
CA ILE A 69 2.53 5.15 12.42
C ILE A 69 2.91 3.76 11.90
N SER A 70 2.07 2.77 12.21
CA SER A 70 2.31 1.39 11.81
C SER A 70 1.27 0.94 10.78
N CYS A 71 1.67 0.09 9.84
CA CYS A 71 0.75 -0.48 8.86
C CYS A 71 1.12 -1.94 8.56
N GLY A 72 0.10 -2.80 8.48
CA GLY A 72 0.21 -4.20 8.11
C GLY A 72 0.59 -5.15 9.24
N ARG A 73 0.27 -6.43 9.05
CA ARG A 73 0.35 -7.50 10.07
C ARG A 73 1.68 -7.56 10.83
N LYS A 74 2.82 -7.42 10.16
CA LYS A 74 4.14 -7.60 10.79
C LYS A 74 4.56 -6.43 11.70
N SER A 75 3.97 -5.25 11.52
CA SER A 75 4.29 -4.08 12.36
C SER A 75 3.44 -3.99 13.63
N VAL A 76 2.33 -4.76 13.71
CA VAL A 76 1.41 -4.81 14.86
C VAL A 76 2.17 -5.04 16.17
N ILE A 77 2.83 -6.20 16.33
CA ILE A 77 3.45 -6.56 17.60
C ILE A 77 4.60 -5.61 18.00
N PRO A 78 5.52 -5.22 17.10
CA PRO A 78 6.53 -4.21 17.42
C PRO A 78 5.93 -2.87 17.86
N SER A 79 4.86 -2.40 17.21
CA SER A 79 4.16 -1.16 17.63
C SER A 79 3.58 -1.28 19.04
N ILE A 80 2.97 -2.42 19.36
CA ILE A 80 2.39 -2.68 20.69
C ILE A 80 3.49 -2.79 21.75
N ALA A 81 4.61 -3.43 21.42
CA ALA A 81 5.74 -3.56 22.33
C ALA A 81 6.34 -2.19 22.67
N LEU A 82 6.49 -1.29 21.69
CA LEU A 82 6.89 0.10 21.92
C LEU A 82 5.89 0.84 22.80
N LYS A 83 4.58 0.70 22.55
CA LYS A 83 3.53 1.33 23.38
C LYS A 83 3.57 0.83 24.82
N LYS A 84 3.81 -0.47 25.02
CA LYS A 84 3.95 -1.05 26.36
C LYS A 84 5.15 -0.49 27.11
N ARG A 85 6.29 -0.28 26.44
CA ARG A 85 7.51 0.25 27.06
C ARG A 85 7.42 1.75 27.33
N LEU A 86 7.01 2.54 26.35
CA LEU A 86 7.07 4.01 26.37
C LEU A 86 5.77 4.66 26.85
N GLY A 87 4.66 3.91 26.89
CA GLY A 87 3.40 4.36 27.47
C GLY A 87 2.89 5.65 26.84
N LYS A 88 2.77 6.70 27.67
CA LYS A 88 2.25 8.02 27.28
C LYS A 88 3.28 8.91 26.58
N GLU A 89 4.55 8.51 26.52
CA GLU A 89 5.59 9.27 25.82
C GLU A 89 5.44 9.23 24.30
N ILE A 90 4.72 8.22 23.79
CA ILE A 90 4.41 8.05 22.38
C ILE A 90 2.90 8.00 22.12
N PHE A 91 2.51 8.47 20.95
CA PHE A 91 1.18 8.30 20.36
C PHE A 91 1.25 7.30 19.20
N THR A 92 0.46 6.24 19.26
CA THR A 92 0.49 5.14 18.28
C THR A 92 -0.76 5.14 17.41
N ILE A 93 -0.53 5.20 16.10
CA ILE A 93 -1.54 5.06 15.06
C ILE A 93 -1.26 3.75 14.32
N HIS A 94 -2.27 2.88 14.21
CA HIS A 94 -2.20 1.71 13.35
C HIS A 94 -3.15 1.85 12.16
N ILE A 95 -2.65 1.62 10.96
CA ILE A 95 -3.45 1.61 9.73
C ILE A 95 -3.71 0.16 9.34
N GLN A 96 -4.97 -0.15 8.99
CA GLN A 96 -5.58 -1.47 8.75
C GLN A 96 -6.09 -2.15 10.03
N ASP A 97 -6.86 -3.22 9.88
CA ASP A 97 -7.28 -4.05 11.01
C ASP A 97 -6.06 -4.76 11.65
N PRO A 98 -5.72 -4.48 12.93
CA PRO A 98 -4.58 -5.09 13.59
C PRO A 98 -4.80 -6.57 13.97
N LYS A 99 -6.04 -7.08 13.89
CA LYS A 99 -6.47 -8.42 14.32
C LYS A 99 -6.10 -8.77 15.77
N VAL A 100 -5.98 -7.75 16.62
CA VAL A 100 -5.76 -7.82 18.07
C VAL A 100 -6.57 -6.72 18.75
N SER A 101 -6.56 -6.64 20.09
CA SER A 101 -7.30 -5.62 20.83
C SER A 101 -6.91 -4.21 20.38
N LEU A 102 -7.91 -3.41 20.02
CA LEU A 102 -7.74 -2.02 19.59
C LEU A 102 -7.17 -1.13 20.70
N LYS A 103 -7.35 -1.53 21.98
CA LYS A 103 -6.82 -0.83 23.16
C LYS A 103 -5.29 -0.81 23.24
N HIS A 104 -4.61 -1.56 22.37
CA HIS A 104 -3.15 -1.51 22.27
C HIS A 104 -2.64 -0.29 21.49
N PHE A 105 -3.52 0.45 20.85
CA PHE A 105 -3.21 1.63 20.05
C PHE A 105 -3.95 2.84 20.58
N ASP A 106 -3.35 4.04 20.44
CA ASP A 106 -4.09 5.27 20.74
C ASP A 106 -5.12 5.56 19.63
N LEU A 107 -4.83 5.18 18.39
CA LEU A 107 -5.72 5.33 17.24
C LEU A 107 -5.57 4.17 16.25
N VAL A 108 -6.68 3.71 15.68
CA VAL A 108 -6.69 2.76 14.56
C VAL A 108 -7.43 3.39 13.38
N ILE A 109 -6.81 3.36 12.20
CA ILE A 109 -7.40 3.85 10.95
C ILE A 109 -7.66 2.63 10.07
N SER A 110 -8.92 2.33 9.77
CA SER A 110 -9.29 1.12 9.03
C SER A 110 -10.33 1.42 7.95
N PRO A 111 -10.22 0.81 6.75
CA PRO A 111 -11.25 0.93 5.73
C PRO A 111 -12.62 0.39 6.15
N GLU A 112 -13.70 0.95 5.60
CA GLU A 112 -15.09 0.54 5.86
C GLU A 112 -15.32 -0.97 5.66
N HIS A 113 -14.69 -1.56 4.63
CA HIS A 113 -14.85 -2.98 4.30
C HIS A 113 -14.23 -3.95 5.31
N ASP A 114 -13.33 -3.49 6.18
CA ASP A 114 -12.76 -4.32 7.26
C ASP A 114 -13.71 -4.44 8.47
N ASN A 115 -14.74 -3.58 8.55
CA ASN A 115 -15.77 -3.57 9.61
C ASN A 115 -15.20 -3.51 11.04
N VAL A 116 -14.10 -2.77 11.24
CA VAL A 116 -13.51 -2.52 12.57
C VAL A 116 -14.25 -1.37 13.25
N LYS A 117 -14.70 -1.58 14.49
CA LYS A 117 -15.43 -0.58 15.30
C LYS A 117 -14.83 -0.46 16.69
N GLY A 118 -14.73 0.76 17.20
CA GLY A 118 -14.25 1.07 18.55
C GLY A 118 -14.08 2.57 18.73
N ASP A 119 -14.01 3.01 20.00
CA ASP A 119 -13.96 4.44 20.35
C ASP A 119 -12.71 5.14 19.79
N ASN A 120 -11.63 4.39 19.57
CA ASN A 120 -10.38 4.86 19.01
C ASN A 120 -10.20 4.50 17.52
N VAL A 121 -11.29 4.29 16.79
CA VAL A 121 -11.24 3.92 15.37
C VAL A 121 -11.72 5.06 14.48
N LEU A 122 -10.90 5.42 13.50
CA LEU A 122 -11.30 6.26 12.37
C LEU A 122 -11.49 5.41 11.12
N THR A 123 -12.66 5.51 10.53
CA THR A 123 -13.02 4.73 9.35
C THR A 123 -12.74 5.52 8.06
N THR A 124 -12.17 4.86 7.06
CA THR A 124 -11.90 5.45 5.74
C THR A 124 -12.66 4.70 4.64
N LYS A 125 -12.98 5.36 3.52
CA LYS A 125 -13.62 4.69 2.37
C LYS A 125 -12.78 3.56 1.78
N GLY A 126 -11.46 3.74 1.77
CA GLY A 126 -10.49 2.78 1.27
C GLY A 126 -9.13 2.97 1.92
N ALA A 127 -8.11 2.33 1.35
CA ALA A 127 -6.72 2.53 1.79
C ALA A 127 -6.28 3.97 1.52
N ILE A 128 -5.70 4.62 2.52
CA ILE A 128 -5.08 5.94 2.37
C ILE A 128 -3.76 5.84 1.60
N HIS A 129 -3.27 6.94 1.03
CA HIS A 129 -2.04 6.95 0.23
C HIS A 129 -1.42 8.35 0.17
N TYR A 130 -0.16 8.44 -0.25
CA TYR A 130 0.54 9.72 -0.39
C TYR A 130 0.17 10.51 -1.66
N LEU A 131 -0.50 9.91 -2.65
CA LEU A 131 -0.77 10.58 -3.93
C LEU A 131 -1.69 11.79 -3.75
N THR A 132 -1.24 12.94 -4.26
CA THR A 132 -1.98 14.21 -4.23
C THR A 132 -2.53 14.57 -5.61
N LYS A 133 -3.58 15.40 -5.65
CA LYS A 133 -4.09 15.97 -6.92
C LYS A 133 -3.02 16.73 -7.69
N LYS A 134 -2.11 17.41 -6.98
CA LYS A 134 -1.00 18.15 -7.57
C LYS A 134 -0.02 17.20 -8.27
N GLU A 135 0.46 16.16 -7.57
CA GLU A 135 1.37 15.17 -8.16
C GLU A 135 0.74 14.48 -9.38
N ILE A 136 -0.56 14.18 -9.33
CA ILE A 136 -1.29 13.64 -10.49
C ILE A 136 -1.23 14.64 -11.64
N LYS A 137 -1.59 15.91 -11.40
CA LYS A 137 -1.60 16.98 -12.41
C LYS A 137 -0.22 17.18 -13.06
N ASP A 138 0.82 17.25 -12.24
CA ASP A 138 2.21 17.47 -12.67
C ASP A 138 2.72 16.29 -13.54
N ASN A 139 2.15 15.10 -13.36
CA ASN A 139 2.47 13.89 -14.11
C ASN A 139 1.39 13.50 -15.14
N LEU A 140 0.48 14.37 -15.57
CA LEU A 140 -0.55 13.99 -16.56
C LEU A 140 0.02 13.76 -17.98
N ASN A 141 1.15 14.38 -18.30
CA ASN A 141 1.64 14.50 -19.67
C ASN A 141 1.99 13.15 -20.32
N TYR A 142 2.34 12.12 -19.54
CA TYR A 142 2.70 10.81 -20.11
C TYR A 142 1.52 10.07 -20.76
N LEU A 143 0.27 10.39 -20.40
CA LEU A 143 -0.90 9.67 -20.89
C LEU A 143 -1.56 10.26 -22.14
N ASN A 144 -1.19 11.47 -22.59
CA ASN A 144 -1.71 12.15 -23.79
C ASN A 144 -3.22 11.89 -24.07
N VAL A 145 -4.03 12.00 -23.02
CA VAL A 145 -5.44 11.56 -23.03
C VAL A 145 -6.35 12.48 -23.85
N ASN A 146 -5.95 13.75 -24.00
CA ASN A 146 -6.85 14.84 -24.38
C ASN A 146 -6.88 15.22 -25.87
N LYS A 147 -6.26 14.43 -26.78
CA LYS A 147 -6.11 14.85 -28.19
C LYS A 147 -7.10 14.22 -29.17
N GLU A 148 -7.92 13.26 -28.78
CA GLU A 148 -8.77 12.49 -29.70
C GLU A 148 -10.23 12.46 -29.23
N LYS A 149 -11.20 12.55 -30.16
CA LYS A 149 -12.65 12.37 -29.88
C LYS A 149 -13.03 10.92 -29.50
N LYS A 150 -12.06 10.06 -29.19
CA LYS A 150 -12.26 8.64 -28.92
C LYS A 150 -12.67 8.41 -27.47
N LYS A 151 -13.47 7.37 -27.24
CA LYS A 151 -13.78 6.89 -25.88
C LYS A 151 -12.55 6.22 -25.28
N LEU A 152 -12.29 6.47 -24.01
CA LEU A 152 -11.13 5.91 -23.32
C LEU A 152 -11.46 4.56 -22.70
N VAL A 153 -10.54 3.62 -22.86
CA VAL A 153 -10.57 2.32 -22.18
C VAL A 153 -9.24 2.13 -21.48
N ALA A 154 -9.26 2.14 -20.15
CA ALA A 154 -8.08 1.82 -19.35
C ALA A 154 -8.07 0.32 -19.04
N PHE A 155 -7.01 -0.37 -19.44
CA PHE A 155 -6.79 -1.77 -19.13
C PHE A 155 -5.61 -1.91 -18.16
N ILE A 156 -5.91 -2.24 -16.91
CA ILE A 156 -4.90 -2.47 -15.88
C ILE A 156 -4.46 -3.92 -15.98
N ILE A 157 -3.18 -4.14 -16.31
CA ILE A 157 -2.62 -5.48 -16.43
C ILE A 157 -1.79 -5.82 -15.19
N GLY A 158 -2.12 -6.93 -14.56
CA GLY A 158 -1.38 -7.49 -13.44
C GLY A 158 -0.14 -8.27 -13.89
N GLY A 159 0.24 -9.23 -13.05
CA GLY A 159 1.27 -10.21 -13.36
C GLY A 159 0.94 -11.57 -12.75
N PRO A 160 1.80 -12.58 -12.99
CA PRO A 160 1.60 -13.91 -12.44
C PRO A 160 1.52 -13.85 -10.91
N ASN A 161 0.68 -14.72 -10.35
CA ASN A 161 0.56 -14.90 -8.91
C ASN A 161 0.28 -16.38 -8.60
N LYS A 162 0.14 -16.73 -7.33
CA LYS A 162 -0.08 -18.13 -6.89
C LYS A 162 -1.28 -18.82 -7.54
N TYR A 163 -2.27 -18.05 -8.01
CA TYR A 163 -3.52 -18.56 -8.58
C TYR A 163 -3.58 -18.44 -10.10
N TYR A 164 -2.76 -17.57 -10.71
CA TYR A 164 -2.83 -17.27 -12.14
C TYR A 164 -1.45 -17.26 -12.77
N ASN A 165 -1.26 -18.16 -13.74
CA ASN A 165 -0.07 -18.18 -14.59
C ASN A 165 -0.29 -17.29 -15.83
N TYR A 166 0.70 -16.45 -16.15
CA TYR A 166 0.66 -15.51 -17.28
C TYR A 166 1.15 -16.19 -18.55
N ASN A 167 0.39 -17.17 -19.06
CA ASN A 167 0.69 -17.81 -20.34
C ASN A 167 0.60 -16.78 -21.48
N GLU A 168 1.62 -16.70 -22.33
CA GLU A 168 1.68 -15.77 -23.46
C GLU A 168 0.55 -15.96 -24.48
N GLN A 169 0.07 -17.19 -24.66
CA GLN A 169 -1.08 -17.48 -25.52
C GLN A 169 -2.37 -16.91 -24.93
N ALA A 170 -2.57 -17.04 -23.62
CA ALA A 170 -3.74 -16.48 -22.94
C ALA A 170 -3.71 -14.94 -23.02
N ILE A 171 -2.54 -14.32 -22.85
CA ILE A 171 -2.38 -12.87 -23.03
C ILE A 171 -2.62 -12.45 -24.48
N GLN A 172 -2.13 -13.21 -25.46
CA GLN A 172 -2.43 -12.93 -26.88
C GLN A 172 -3.94 -12.94 -27.13
N GLN A 173 -4.63 -13.98 -26.68
CA GLN A 173 -6.08 -14.11 -26.86
C GLN A 173 -6.83 -12.96 -26.17
N LEU A 174 -6.39 -12.55 -24.98
CA LEU A 174 -6.94 -11.42 -24.25
C LEU A 174 -6.75 -10.11 -25.03
N PHE A 175 -5.54 -9.84 -25.53
CA PHE A 175 -5.26 -8.63 -26.29
C PHE A 175 -6.04 -8.58 -27.60
N THR A 176 -6.14 -9.71 -28.32
CA THR A 176 -6.98 -9.83 -29.50
C THR A 176 -8.45 -9.51 -29.17
N LYS A 177 -9.01 -10.13 -28.12
CA LYS A 177 -10.39 -9.86 -27.68
C LYS A 177 -10.60 -8.38 -27.34
N ILE A 178 -9.67 -7.76 -26.62
CA ILE A 178 -9.72 -6.34 -26.28
C ILE A 178 -9.75 -5.49 -27.56
N LYS A 179 -8.87 -5.76 -28.52
CA LYS A 179 -8.80 -5.02 -29.80
C LYS A 179 -10.08 -5.18 -30.64
N THR A 180 -10.69 -6.36 -30.63
CA THR A 180 -11.96 -6.63 -31.32
C THR A 180 -13.13 -5.91 -30.66
N LEU A 181 -13.20 -5.89 -29.32
CA LEU A 181 -14.28 -5.23 -28.58
C LEU A 181 -14.17 -3.70 -28.61
N PHE A 182 -12.94 -3.19 -28.53
CA PHE A 182 -12.64 -1.76 -28.47
C PHE A 182 -11.86 -1.36 -29.71
N THR A 183 -12.60 -1.13 -30.80
CA THR A 183 -12.02 -0.85 -32.10
C THR A 183 -11.24 0.49 -32.10
N PRO A 184 -10.05 0.56 -32.72
CA PRO A 184 -9.17 1.75 -32.64
C PRO A 184 -9.73 3.05 -33.23
N ASP A 185 -10.74 2.96 -34.10
CA ASP A 185 -11.46 4.10 -34.69
C ASP A 185 -12.33 4.82 -33.66
N LYS A 186 -12.91 4.08 -32.71
CA LYS A 186 -13.85 4.60 -31.68
C LYS A 186 -13.21 4.74 -30.31
N TYR A 187 -12.22 3.90 -30.00
CA TYR A 187 -11.64 3.78 -28.67
C TYR A 187 -10.14 4.05 -28.67
N LYS A 188 -9.68 4.72 -27.62
CA LYS A 188 -8.27 4.83 -27.27
C LYS A 188 -8.02 3.95 -26.05
N ILE A 189 -7.17 2.95 -26.25
CA ILE A 189 -6.85 1.95 -25.23
C ILE A 189 -5.58 2.40 -24.51
N ILE A 190 -5.67 2.53 -23.19
CA ILE A 190 -4.54 2.87 -22.31
C ILE A 190 -4.20 1.62 -21.51
N ILE A 191 -3.01 1.07 -21.71
CA ILE A 191 -2.52 -0.07 -20.93
C ILE A 191 -1.76 0.46 -19.72
N VAL A 192 -2.18 0.05 -18.52
CA VAL A 192 -1.54 0.42 -17.26
C VAL A 192 -0.91 -0.84 -16.64
N PRO A 193 0.41 -1.05 -16.79
CA PRO A 193 1.08 -2.18 -16.16
C PRO A 193 1.18 -2.00 -14.66
N SER A 194 1.15 -3.11 -13.93
CA SER A 194 1.49 -3.16 -12.52
C SER A 194 2.98 -3.49 -12.33
N TYR A 195 3.51 -3.29 -11.13
CA TYR A 195 4.86 -3.76 -10.75
C TYR A 195 5.09 -5.27 -10.95
N ARG A 196 4.03 -6.07 -11.06
CA ARG A 196 4.14 -7.53 -11.26
C ARG A 196 4.11 -7.91 -12.74
N THR A 197 3.77 -6.99 -13.63
CA THR A 197 3.63 -7.28 -15.06
C THR A 197 5.00 -7.60 -15.65
N PRO A 198 5.21 -8.79 -16.26
CA PRO A 198 6.49 -9.11 -16.86
C PRO A 198 6.83 -8.17 -18.01
N GLU A 199 8.09 -7.76 -18.14
CA GLU A 199 8.55 -6.82 -19.18
C GLU A 199 8.16 -7.27 -20.60
N LYS A 200 8.29 -8.57 -20.89
CA LYS A 200 7.87 -9.16 -22.17
C LYS A 200 6.39 -8.91 -22.50
N ILE A 201 5.52 -8.86 -21.48
CA ILE A 201 4.09 -8.59 -21.64
C ILE A 201 3.85 -7.09 -21.83
N ILE A 202 4.62 -6.23 -21.16
CA ILE A 202 4.59 -4.78 -21.38
C ILE A 202 4.97 -4.46 -22.83
N LYS A 203 6.08 -5.03 -23.31
CA LYS A 203 6.52 -4.90 -24.71
C LYS A 203 5.43 -5.37 -25.68
N LYS A 204 4.89 -6.57 -25.45
CA LYS A 204 3.80 -7.12 -26.27
C LYS A 204 2.55 -6.21 -26.29
N ALA A 205 2.20 -5.61 -25.16
CA ALA A 205 1.08 -4.68 -25.08
C ALA A 205 1.35 -3.40 -25.88
N PHE A 206 2.57 -2.87 -25.78
CA PHE A 206 3.03 -1.73 -26.59
C PHE A 206 2.90 -2.06 -28.08
N ASP A 207 3.46 -3.18 -28.52
CA ASP A 207 3.41 -3.61 -29.93
C ASP A 207 1.97 -3.84 -30.43
N THR A 208 1.02 -4.17 -29.54
CA THR A 208 -0.37 -4.47 -29.91
C THR A 208 -1.28 -3.24 -29.95
N PHE A 209 -1.07 -2.27 -29.05
CA PHE A 209 -2.01 -1.18 -28.79
C PHE A 209 -1.45 0.22 -29.06
N ASN A 210 -0.12 0.37 -29.15
CA ASN A 210 0.50 1.68 -29.34
C ASN A 210 0.61 2.00 -30.84
N PHE A 211 -0.53 2.35 -31.42
CA PHE A 211 -0.65 2.98 -32.75
C PHE A 211 -0.39 4.49 -32.65
#